data_AF-A0A1T4WH20-F1
#
_entry.id   AF-A0A1T4WH20-F1
#
_cell.length_a   1.000
_cell.length_b   1.000
_cell.length_c   1.000
_cell.angle_alpha   90.00
_cell.angle_beta   90.00
_cell.angle_gamma   90.00
#
_symmetry.space_group_name_H-M   'P 1'
#
loop_
_entity.id
_entity.type
_entity.pdbx_description
1 polymer ?
#
loop_
_entity_poly.entity_id
_entity_poly.type
_entity_poly.pdbx_seq_one_letter_code
_entity_poly.pdbx_strand_id
1 'polypeptide(L)'
;MRCSKTVPALHNFLFMIPAGVTRAEEEIILNLARRLTSMGYVYVASSGVETMTDRDDMRFLPLHPRALPSFGSMTGVFVVHNPGLAMLARVNYPDAHVLVIDPARIQEDLADFEPETVIASWPAARMTLPRQAA
;
A
#
# COMPACT_ATOMS: atom_id res chain seq x y z
N MET A 1 17.30 -8.38 -32.76
CA MET A 1 17.35 -7.73 -31.43
C MET A 1 15.94 -7.30 -31.07
N ARG A 2 15.28 -7.97 -30.12
CA ARG A 2 13.99 -7.51 -29.59
C ARG A 2 14.30 -6.58 -28.43
N CYS A 3 14.02 -5.29 -28.58
CA CYS A 3 13.98 -4.37 -27.45
C CYS A 3 12.75 -4.75 -26.62
N SER A 4 12.94 -5.66 -25.66
CA SER A 4 12.00 -5.84 -24.56
C SER A 4 12.07 -4.58 -23.72
N LYS A 5 11.30 -3.54 -24.08
CA LYS A 5 10.94 -2.50 -23.12
C LYS A 5 10.15 -3.23 -22.03
N THR A 6 10.83 -3.63 -20.96
CA THR A 6 10.18 -4.00 -19.71
C THR A 6 9.35 -2.79 -19.31
N VAL A 7 8.04 -2.87 -19.56
CA VAL A 7 7.08 -1.98 -18.91
C VAL A 7 7.34 -2.20 -17.42
N PRO A 8 7.69 -1.15 -16.64
CA PRO A 8 7.80 -1.33 -15.20
C PRO A 8 6.48 -1.92 -14.72
N ALA A 9 6.54 -3.06 -14.03
CA ALA A 9 5.34 -3.68 -13.49
C ALA A 9 4.70 -2.64 -12.55
N LEU A 10 3.57 -2.05 -12.97
CA LEU A 10 2.89 -1.04 -12.17
C LEU A 10 2.52 -1.66 -10.83
N HIS A 11 3.06 -1.09 -9.76
CA HIS A 11 2.83 -1.57 -8.40
C HIS A 11 1.46 -1.12 -7.90
N ASN A 12 0.81 -1.91 -7.05
CA ASN A 12 -0.40 -1.49 -6.35
C ASN A 12 -0.07 -1.29 -4.87
N PHE A 13 -0.38 -0.11 -4.33
CA PHE A 13 -0.16 0.24 -2.94
C PHE A 13 -1.48 0.55 -2.26
N LEU A 14 -1.68 -0.01 -1.07
CA LEU A 14 -2.86 0.23 -0.26
C LEU A 14 -2.47 0.85 1.08
N PHE A 15 -3.03 2.02 1.39
CA PHE A 15 -2.98 2.64 2.70
C PHE A 15 -4.30 2.39 3.43
N MET A 16 -4.24 1.93 4.66
CA MET A 16 -5.39 1.73 5.53
C MET A 16 -5.30 2.66 6.74
N ILE A 17 -6.22 3.61 6.78
CA ILE A 17 -6.36 4.65 7.80
C ILE A 17 -7.61 4.33 8.63
N PRO A 18 -7.46 3.63 9.78
CA PRO A 18 -8.57 3.28 10.64
C PRO A 18 -9.12 4.49 11.40
N ALA A 19 -10.27 4.30 12.04
CA ALA A 19 -10.83 5.30 12.94
C ALA A 19 -9.86 5.61 14.08
N GLY A 20 -9.82 6.88 14.50
CA GLY A 20 -8.94 7.37 15.56
C GLY A 20 -7.63 8.00 15.07
N VAL A 21 -7.33 7.92 13.77
CA VAL A 21 -6.24 8.69 13.16
C VAL A 21 -6.65 10.16 13.07
N THR A 22 -5.77 11.06 13.52
CA THR A 22 -5.99 12.50 13.47
C THR A 22 -5.78 13.05 12.07
N ARG A 23 -6.33 14.25 11.80
CA ARG A 23 -6.13 14.92 10.51
C ARG A 23 -4.65 15.18 10.19
N ALA A 24 -3.86 15.55 11.18
CA ALA A 24 -2.43 15.82 11.00
C ALA A 24 -1.67 14.54 10.60
N GLU A 25 -2.00 13.40 11.24
CA GLU A 25 -1.45 12.09 10.89
C GLU A 25 -1.89 11.66 9.49
N GLU A 26 -3.17 11.84 9.15
CA GLU A 26 -3.70 11.55 7.81
C GLU A 26 -2.95 12.35 6.74
N GLU A 27 -2.69 13.64 6.95
CA GLU A 27 -1.90 14.47 6.01
C GLU A 27 -0.48 13.92 5.80
N ILE A 28 0.17 13.40 6.84
CA ILE A 28 1.47 12.73 6.73
C ILE A 28 1.37 11.49 5.84
N ILE A 29 0.34 10.67 6.06
CA ILE A 29 0.10 9.46 5.25
C ILE A 29 -0.19 9.79 3.80
N LEU A 30 -1.02 10.79 3.54
CA LEU A 30 -1.37 11.21 2.19
C LEU A 30 -0.15 11.77 1.43
N ASN A 31 0.76 12.47 2.13
CA ASN A 31 2.01 12.92 1.53
C ASN A 31 2.92 11.75 1.15
N LEU A 32 2.98 10.70 1.97
CA LEU A 32 3.70 9.46 1.63
C LEU A 32 3.04 8.74 0.45
N ALA A 33 1.71 8.60 0.47
CA ALA A 33 0.92 7.97 -0.58
C ALA A 33 1.13 8.67 -1.93
N ARG A 34 1.15 10.01 -1.95
CA ARG A 34 1.41 10.81 -3.16
C ARG A 34 2.80 10.57 -3.75
N ARG A 35 3.82 10.25 -2.95
CA ARG A 35 5.15 9.90 -3.49
C ARG A 35 5.13 8.58 -4.26
N LEU A 36 4.29 7.63 -3.81
CA LEU A 36 4.16 6.30 -4.43
C LEU A 36 3.39 6.31 -5.76
N THR A 37 2.64 7.35 -6.08
CA THR A 37 1.88 7.43 -7.35
C THR A 37 2.79 7.43 -8.58
N SER A 38 4.04 7.88 -8.43
CA SER A 38 5.06 7.83 -9.48
C SER A 38 5.47 6.40 -9.88
N MET A 39 5.21 5.41 -9.03
CA MET A 39 5.60 4.01 -9.24
C MET A 39 4.43 3.06 -9.52
N GLY A 40 3.19 3.54 -9.39
CA GLY A 40 2.02 2.70 -9.57
C GLY A 40 0.73 3.27 -9.00
N TYR A 41 -0.28 2.41 -8.88
CA TYR A 41 -1.60 2.78 -8.40
C TYR A 41 -1.63 2.82 -6.87
N VAL A 42 -2.20 3.90 -6.33
CA VAL A 42 -2.29 4.11 -4.89
C VAL A 42 -3.76 4.16 -4.47
N TYR A 43 -4.07 3.31 -3.50
CA TYR A 43 -5.39 3.17 -2.90
C TYR A 43 -5.33 3.64 -1.45
N VAL A 44 -6.28 4.47 -1.02
CA VAL A 44 -6.39 4.97 0.34
C VAL A 44 -7.75 4.54 0.90
N ALA A 45 -7.74 3.53 1.75
CA ALA A 45 -8.90 3.09 2.50
C ALA A 45 -8.94 3.83 3.85
N SER A 46 -9.92 4.72 4.01
CA SER A 46 -10.07 5.55 5.22
C SER A 46 -11.45 5.36 5.84
N SER A 47 -11.52 5.35 7.17
CA SER A 47 -12.80 5.35 7.89
C SER A 47 -13.59 6.64 7.72
N GLY A 48 -12.92 7.74 7.31
CA GLY A 48 -13.55 9.03 7.06
C GLY A 48 -14.15 9.17 5.65
N VAL A 49 -14.00 8.16 4.79
CA VAL A 49 -14.49 8.17 3.41
C VAL A 49 -15.74 7.30 3.31
N GLU A 50 -16.86 7.92 2.95
CA GLU A 50 -18.15 7.21 2.81
C GLU A 50 -18.34 6.60 1.41
N THR A 51 -17.77 7.24 0.39
CA THR A 51 -17.94 6.82 -1.02
C THR A 51 -16.60 6.84 -1.75
N MET A 52 -16.44 5.90 -2.68
CA MET A 52 -15.23 5.81 -3.49
C MET A 52 -15.07 7.07 -4.35
N THR A 53 -13.89 7.70 -4.28
CA THR A 53 -13.59 8.92 -5.05
C THR A 53 -12.13 8.90 -5.50
N ASP A 54 -11.85 9.29 -6.74
CA ASP A 54 -10.49 9.47 -7.24
C ASP A 54 -10.06 10.94 -7.03
N ARG A 55 -8.90 11.18 -6.42
CA ARG A 55 -8.33 12.51 -6.14
C ARG A 55 -6.80 12.44 -6.15
N ASP A 56 -6.13 13.44 -6.74
CA ASP A 56 -4.66 13.54 -6.75
C ASP A 56 -3.94 12.24 -7.20
N ASP A 57 -4.43 11.59 -8.26
CA ASP A 57 -3.92 10.30 -8.77
C ASP A 57 -3.98 9.13 -7.77
N MET A 58 -4.74 9.29 -6.69
CA MET A 58 -5.03 8.27 -5.69
C MET A 58 -6.52 7.92 -5.71
N ARG A 59 -6.84 6.66 -5.44
CA ARG A 59 -8.21 6.20 -5.26
C ARG A 59 -8.54 6.11 -3.78
N PHE A 60 -9.49 6.91 -3.33
CA PHE A 60 -10.02 6.86 -1.97
C PHE A 60 -11.21 5.91 -1.91
N LEU A 61 -11.31 5.15 -0.82
CA LEU A 61 -12.38 4.20 -0.62
C LEU A 61 -12.74 4.05 0.88
N PRO A 62 -13.97 3.61 1.18
CA PRO A 62 -14.38 3.33 2.55
C PRO A 62 -13.58 2.16 3.13
N LEU A 63 -13.08 2.34 4.35
CA LEU A 63 -12.49 1.25 5.12
C LEU A 63 -13.56 0.55 5.95
N HIS A 64 -14.01 -0.62 5.49
CA HIS A 64 -14.95 -1.43 6.23
C HIS A 64 -14.24 -2.35 7.24
N PRO A 65 -14.73 -2.51 8.48
CA PRO A 65 -14.09 -3.35 9.50
C PRO A 65 -14.04 -4.85 9.17
N ARG A 66 -14.84 -5.29 8.20
CA ARG A 66 -15.07 -6.72 7.87
C ARG A 66 -14.73 -7.08 6.43
N ALA A 67 -14.43 -6.09 5.60
CA ALA A 67 -14.19 -6.30 4.18
C ALA A 67 -13.00 -5.42 3.78
N LEU A 68 -11.89 -6.07 3.47
CA LEU A 68 -10.72 -5.37 2.96
C LEU A 68 -10.86 -5.14 1.44
N PRO A 69 -10.31 -4.06 0.91
CA PRO A 69 -10.45 -3.73 -0.50
C PRO A 69 -9.71 -4.73 -1.40
N SER A 70 -10.40 -5.37 -2.35
CA SER A 70 -9.75 -6.31 -3.26
C SER A 70 -9.53 -5.65 -4.62
N PHE A 71 -8.29 -5.21 -4.89
CA PHE A 71 -7.90 -4.59 -6.16
C PHE A 71 -6.60 -5.19 -6.70
N GLY A 72 -6.71 -6.19 -7.56
CA GLY A 72 -5.53 -6.82 -8.15
C GLY A 72 -4.51 -7.34 -7.12
N SER A 73 -3.29 -7.59 -7.58
CA SER A 73 -2.19 -8.00 -6.71
C SER A 73 -1.56 -6.77 -6.06
N MET A 74 -1.63 -6.70 -4.73
CA MET A 74 -0.96 -5.64 -3.95
C MET A 74 0.53 -5.90 -3.84
N THR A 75 1.34 -4.86 -4.04
CA THR A 75 2.78 -4.87 -3.77
C THR A 75 3.05 -4.45 -2.33
N GLY A 76 2.40 -3.38 -1.87
CA GLY A 76 2.59 -2.84 -0.53
C GLY A 76 1.28 -2.50 0.15
N VAL A 77 1.17 -2.81 1.44
CA VAL A 77 0.01 -2.48 2.26
C VAL A 77 0.50 -1.83 3.55
N PHE A 78 0.07 -0.59 3.78
CA PHE A 78 0.48 0.22 4.92
C PHE A 78 -0.71 0.43 5.85
N VAL A 79 -0.56 0.07 7.12
CA VAL A 79 -1.64 0.11 8.10
C VAL A 79 -1.28 1.06 9.23
N VAL A 80 -2.07 2.11 9.43
CA VAL A 80 -1.78 3.13 10.44
C VAL A 80 -2.20 2.63 11.82
N HIS A 81 -1.26 2.55 12.78
CA HIS A 81 -1.47 2.22 14.20
C HIS A 81 -2.26 0.94 14.55
N ASN A 82 -2.62 0.08 13.59
CA ASN A 82 -3.55 -1.01 13.84
C ASN A 82 -2.94 -2.39 13.48
N PRO A 83 -2.29 -3.06 14.45
CA PRO A 83 -1.66 -4.36 14.20
C PRO A 83 -2.69 -5.46 13.91
N GLY A 84 -3.90 -5.38 14.45
CA GLY A 84 -4.97 -6.34 14.15
C GLY A 84 -5.41 -6.26 12.69
N LEU A 85 -5.58 -5.04 12.18
CA LEU A 85 -5.88 -4.79 10.77
C LEU A 85 -4.72 -5.22 9.85
N ALA A 86 -3.47 -5.03 10.28
CA ALA A 86 -2.31 -5.53 9.55
C ALA A 86 -2.25 -7.06 9.50
N MET A 87 -2.65 -7.76 10.57
CA MET A 87 -2.79 -9.22 10.52
C MET A 87 -3.83 -9.66 9.49
N LEU A 88 -5.00 -9.02 9.46
CA LEU A 88 -6.02 -9.30 8.45
C LEU A 88 -5.51 -9.03 7.04
N ALA A 89 -4.77 -7.94 6.85
CA ALA A 89 -4.17 -7.59 5.57
C ALA A 89 -3.16 -8.66 5.09
N ARG A 90 -2.32 -9.20 5.98
CA ARG A 90 -1.38 -10.28 5.62
C ARG A 90 -2.08 -11.55 5.12
N VAL A 91 -3.26 -11.84 5.66
CA VAL A 91 -4.06 -13.00 5.22
C VAL A 91 -4.69 -12.73 3.85
N ASN A 92 -5.16 -11.52 3.60
CA ASN A 92 -5.89 -11.16 2.37
C ASN A 92 -4.96 -10.78 1.20
N TYR A 93 -3.74 -10.33 1.50
CA TYR A 93 -2.73 -9.93 0.52
C TYR A 93 -1.42 -10.68 0.79
N PRO A 94 -1.38 -12.02 0.57
CA PRO A 94 -0.25 -12.86 0.93
C PRO A 94 1.05 -12.50 0.17
N ASP A 95 0.90 -11.92 -1.03
CA ASP A 95 2.03 -11.49 -1.87
C ASP A 95 2.48 -10.05 -1.59
N ALA A 96 1.80 -9.33 -0.68
CA ALA A 96 2.08 -7.93 -0.40
C ALA A 96 2.96 -7.75 0.83
N HIS A 97 3.78 -6.69 0.80
CA HIS A 97 4.51 -6.24 1.98
C HIS A 97 3.59 -5.45 2.90
N VAL A 98 3.22 -6.08 4.03
CA VAL A 98 2.32 -5.46 5.02
C VAL A 98 3.09 -4.87 6.19
N LEU A 99 3.04 -3.54 6.31
CA LEU A 99 3.71 -2.76 7.35
C LEU A 99 2.68 -2.04 8.24
N VAL A 100 2.94 -2.03 9.54
CA VAL A 100 2.25 -1.12 10.47
C VAL A 100 3.10 0.14 10.53
N ILE A 101 2.50 1.28 10.22
CA ILE A 101 3.19 2.57 10.22
C ILE A 101 2.71 3.45 11.37
N ASP A 102 3.65 4.18 11.94
CA ASP A 102 3.43 5.22 12.92
C ASP A 102 3.73 6.58 12.26
N PRO A 103 2.72 7.43 12.01
CA PRO A 103 2.91 8.74 11.38
C PRO A 103 3.84 9.67 12.18
N ALA A 104 3.91 9.52 13.52
CA ALA A 104 4.82 10.32 14.33
C ALA A 104 6.30 9.95 14.11
N ARG A 105 6.54 8.72 13.66
CA ARG A 105 7.87 8.17 13.38
C ARG A 105 8.16 8.03 11.90
N ILE A 106 7.23 8.39 11.02
CA ILE A 106 7.41 8.28 9.57
C ILE A 106 8.66 9.03 9.07
N GLN A 107 9.03 10.14 9.69
CA GLN A 107 10.26 10.86 9.33
C GLN A 107 11.53 10.17 9.86
N GLU A 108 11.46 9.44 10.97
CA GLU A 108 12.59 8.65 11.48
C GLU A 108 12.73 7.33 10.70
N ASP A 109 11.60 6.70 10.39
CA ASP A 109 11.53 5.45 9.64
C ASP A 109 11.81 5.68 8.14
N LEU A 110 11.62 6.91 7.63
CA LEU A 110 11.70 7.24 6.22
C LEU A 110 12.36 8.61 5.93
N ALA A 111 13.43 8.95 6.65
CA ALA A 111 14.16 10.22 6.50
C ALA A 111 14.59 10.51 5.04
N ASP A 112 14.84 9.44 4.28
CA ASP A 112 15.18 9.44 2.85
C ASP A 112 14.32 8.41 2.11
N PHE A 113 12.98 8.53 2.16
CA PHE A 113 12.10 7.62 1.42
C PHE A 113 12.27 7.78 -0.10
N GLU A 114 13.29 7.13 -0.65
CA GLU A 114 13.42 6.81 -2.07
C GLU A 114 12.56 5.57 -2.31
N PRO A 115 11.36 5.74 -2.89
CA PRO A 115 10.37 4.67 -2.93
C PRO A 115 10.89 3.42 -3.67
N GLU A 116 11.77 3.63 -4.66
CA GLU A 116 12.45 2.57 -5.39
C GLU A 116 13.42 1.75 -4.51
N THR A 117 14.17 2.41 -3.62
CA THR A 117 15.12 1.75 -2.70
C THR A 117 14.38 0.92 -1.65
N VAL A 118 13.28 1.46 -1.11
CA VAL A 118 12.48 0.75 -0.11
C VAL A 118 11.82 -0.48 -0.72
N ILE A 119 11.23 -0.36 -1.91
CA ILE A 119 10.64 -1.52 -2.61
C ILE A 119 11.71 -2.53 -3.04
N ALA A 120 12.88 -2.08 -3.50
CA ALA A 120 13.99 -2.98 -3.83
C ALA A 120 14.53 -3.74 -2.62
N SER A 121 14.45 -3.16 -1.42
CA SER A 121 14.82 -3.80 -0.16
C SER A 121 13.76 -4.76 0.39
N TRP A 122 12.53 -4.70 -0.14
CA TRP A 122 11.50 -5.64 0.25
C TRP A 122 11.93 -7.03 -0.21
N PRO A 123 11.90 -8.04 0.68
CA PRO A 123 12.26 -9.39 0.28
C PRO A 123 11.32 -9.78 -0.85
N ALA A 124 11.84 -10.03 -2.05
CA ALA A 124 11.01 -10.33 -3.22
C ALA A 124 9.87 -11.25 -2.80
N ALA A 125 8.62 -10.77 -2.91
CA ALA A 125 7.45 -11.57 -2.62
C ALA A 125 7.69 -12.90 -3.33
N ARG A 126 7.72 -13.99 -2.56
CA ARG A 126 7.98 -15.32 -3.11
C ARG A 126 6.86 -15.58 -4.10
N MET A 127 7.09 -15.22 -5.36
CA MET A 127 6.29 -15.66 -6.48
C MET A 127 6.52 -17.17 -6.55
N THR A 128 5.76 -17.91 -5.76
CA THR A 128 5.54 -19.32 -6.00
C THR A 128 4.81 -19.39 -7.33
N LEU A 129 5.59 -19.46 -8.41
CA LEU A 129 5.07 -19.82 -9.73
C LEU A 129 4.22 -21.08 -9.53
N PRO A 130 2.96 -21.11 -10.03
CA PRO A 130 2.18 -22.32 -9.98
C PRO A 130 2.99 -23.39 -10.71
N ARG A 131 3.34 -24.44 -9.97
CA ARG A 131 4.02 -25.62 -10.49
C ARG A 131 3.16 -26.13 -11.64
N GLN A 132 3.60 -25.94 -12.89
CA GLN A 132 2.96 -26.58 -14.02
C GLN A 132 2.99 -28.08 -13.75
N ALA A 133 1.79 -28.64 -13.54
CA ALA A 133 1.61 -30.07 -13.47
C ALA A 133 2.00 -30.64 -14.85
N ALA A 134 3.05 -31.45 -14.84
CA ALA A 134 3.39 -32.34 -15.95
C ALA A 134 2.57 -33.63 -15.83
#